data_AF-A0A1L3JGX6-F1
#
_entry.id   AF-A0A1L3JGX6-F1
#
_cell.length_a   1.000
_cell.length_b   1.000
_cell.length_c   1.000
_cell.angle_alpha   90.00
_cell.angle_beta   90.00
_cell.angle_gamma   90.00
#
_symmetry.space_group_name_H-M   'P 1'
#
loop_
_entity.id
_entity.type
_entity.pdbx_description
1 polymer ?
#
loop_
_entity_poly.entity_id
_entity_poly.type
_entity_poly.pdbx_seq_one_letter_code
_entity_poly.pdbx_strand_id
1 'polypeptide(L)'
;MKNIFKLASVLLISLVFIKCGNGGKFDVAKGKVGQLTTKTTVQELETIFKNDSIVKILSEGAKGDNYFQDDDEYEIYEKGGKHLLTITPKEQLDSTSTLKSIKILDERFKTASGLNLKSTFEEINANNIINKVETSFSSASLFLDELNATIAIDKEELGIKENNMQKVSKEQIPDLAKIKSFIIWFN
;
A
#
# COMPACT_ATOMS: atom_id res chain seq x y z
N MET A 1 -23.13 -36.05 35.92
CA MET A 1 -23.72 -34.98 35.08
C MET A 1 -22.98 -33.64 35.17
N LYS A 2 -22.55 -33.16 36.36
CA LYS A 2 -21.83 -31.87 36.53
C LYS A 2 -20.51 -31.71 35.75
N ASN A 3 -19.79 -32.81 35.46
CA ASN A 3 -18.49 -32.75 34.77
C ASN A 3 -18.61 -32.71 33.23
N ILE A 4 -19.73 -33.15 32.67
CA ILE A 4 -19.98 -33.11 31.21
C ILE A 4 -20.33 -31.68 30.77
N PHE A 5 -21.07 -30.94 31.60
CA PHE A 5 -21.35 -29.52 31.37
C PHE A 5 -20.08 -28.65 31.41
N LYS A 6 -19.07 -29.01 32.22
CA LYS A 6 -17.79 -28.29 32.27
C LYS A 6 -16.97 -28.49 31.00
N LEU A 7 -16.93 -29.70 30.44
CA LEU A 7 -16.24 -29.98 29.17
C LEU A 7 -16.94 -29.33 27.96
N ALA A 8 -18.27 -29.32 27.93
CA ALA A 8 -19.04 -28.63 26.90
C ALA A 8 -18.82 -27.11 26.92
N SER A 9 -18.66 -26.51 28.11
CA SER A 9 -18.40 -25.07 28.26
C SER A 9 -17.00 -24.66 27.83
N VAL A 10 -16.00 -25.54 27.92
CA VAL A 10 -14.62 -25.28 27.44
C VAL A 10 -14.54 -25.39 25.91
N LEU A 11 -15.29 -26.33 25.30
CA LEU A 11 -15.33 -26.50 23.84
C LEU A 11 -16.06 -25.34 23.13
N LEU A 12 -17.06 -24.72 23.78
CA LEU A 12 -17.79 -23.58 23.21
C LEU A 12 -16.96 -22.28 23.18
N ILE A 13 -16.01 -22.12 24.11
CA ILE A 13 -15.15 -20.92 24.20
C ILE A 13 -14.05 -20.93 23.14
N SER A 14 -13.59 -22.10 22.67
CA SER A 14 -12.58 -22.19 21.61
C SER A 14 -13.08 -21.83 20.21
N LEU A 15 -14.41 -21.75 19.99
CA LEU A 15 -15.01 -21.38 18.70
C LEU A 15 -15.18 -19.87 18.49
N VAL A 16 -14.91 -19.04 19.51
CA VAL A 16 -15.14 -17.58 19.44
C VAL A 16 -13.96 -16.81 18.80
N PHE A 17 -12.86 -17.47 18.45
CA PHE A 17 -11.69 -16.82 17.83
C PHE A 17 -11.60 -16.97 16.31
N ILE A 18 -12.62 -17.50 15.64
CA ILE A 18 -12.73 -17.29 14.19
C ILE A 18 -13.18 -15.84 13.98
N LYS A 19 -12.23 -14.91 14.09
CA LYS A 19 -12.39 -13.59 13.47
C LYS A 19 -12.72 -13.90 12.02
N CYS A 20 -13.95 -13.61 11.61
CA CYS A 20 -14.33 -13.54 10.21
C CYS A 20 -13.55 -12.37 9.61
N GLY A 21 -12.26 -12.58 9.35
CA GLY A 21 -11.41 -11.62 8.68
C GLY A 21 -11.89 -11.47 7.25
N ASN A 22 -11.55 -10.36 6.62
CA ASN A 22 -12.00 -10.00 5.27
C ASN A 22 -11.30 -10.85 4.19
N GLY A 23 -10.91 -12.08 4.50
CA GLY A 23 -10.06 -12.94 3.66
C GLY A 23 -8.67 -12.37 3.40
N GLY A 24 -8.22 -11.41 4.22
CA GLY A 24 -7.01 -10.64 3.99
C GLY A 24 -7.10 -9.61 2.84
N LYS A 25 -8.32 -9.25 2.40
CA LYS A 25 -8.56 -8.28 1.30
C LYS A 25 -7.81 -6.96 1.48
N PHE A 26 -7.61 -6.51 2.72
CA PHE A 26 -6.99 -5.24 3.05
C PHE A 26 -5.69 -5.38 3.86
N ASP A 27 -5.08 -6.56 3.86
CA ASP A 27 -3.83 -6.77 4.58
C ASP A 27 -2.64 -6.27 3.75
N VAL A 28 -1.70 -5.59 4.40
CA VAL A 28 -0.47 -5.10 3.76
C VAL A 28 0.74 -5.72 4.45
N ALA A 29 1.64 -6.29 3.66
CA ALA A 29 2.91 -6.84 4.12
C ALA A 29 3.96 -6.76 2.99
N LYS A 30 5.22 -7.07 3.32
CA LYS A 30 6.28 -7.14 2.30
C LYS A 30 5.91 -8.12 1.19
N GLY A 31 5.82 -7.61 -0.04
CA GLY A 31 5.45 -8.41 -1.21
C GLY A 31 3.99 -8.87 -1.25
N LYS A 32 3.10 -8.27 -0.44
CA LYS A 32 1.67 -8.58 -0.43
C LYS A 32 0.80 -7.35 -0.15
N VAL A 33 -0.19 -7.10 -1.01
CA VAL A 33 -1.23 -6.09 -0.79
C VAL A 33 -2.58 -6.69 -1.12
N GLY A 34 -3.41 -6.92 -0.10
CA GLY A 34 -4.65 -7.66 -0.25
C GLY A 34 -4.41 -9.07 -0.77
N GLN A 35 -4.96 -9.37 -1.95
CA GLN A 35 -4.74 -10.64 -2.66
C GLN A 35 -3.55 -10.62 -3.64
N LEU A 36 -2.94 -9.45 -3.86
CA LEU A 36 -1.82 -9.28 -4.78
C LEU A 36 -0.52 -9.75 -4.11
N THR A 37 0.31 -10.47 -4.86
CA THR A 37 1.62 -10.97 -4.43
C THR A 37 2.68 -10.65 -5.47
N THR A 38 3.96 -10.83 -5.14
CA THR A 38 5.07 -10.63 -6.09
C THR A 38 5.00 -11.50 -7.34
N LYS A 39 4.19 -12.56 -7.34
CA LYS A 39 3.99 -13.45 -8.50
C LYS A 39 2.75 -13.10 -9.33
N THR A 40 1.90 -12.20 -8.82
CA THR A 40 0.69 -11.81 -9.53
C THR A 40 1.06 -11.09 -10.82
N THR A 41 0.40 -11.50 -11.89
CA THR A 41 0.54 -10.95 -13.24
C THR A 41 -0.58 -9.96 -13.56
N VAL A 42 -0.36 -9.10 -14.54
CA VAL A 42 -1.36 -8.10 -14.98
C VAL A 42 -2.68 -8.76 -15.42
N GLN A 43 -2.62 -9.87 -16.16
CA GLN A 43 -3.84 -10.59 -16.60
C GLN A 43 -4.67 -11.15 -15.43
N GLU A 44 -4.03 -11.46 -14.29
CA GLU A 44 -4.74 -11.98 -13.11
C GLU A 44 -5.55 -10.91 -12.39
N LEU A 45 -5.29 -9.62 -12.64
CA LEU A 45 -6.02 -8.50 -12.02
C LEU A 45 -7.52 -8.58 -12.28
N GLU A 46 -7.94 -8.94 -13.50
CA GLU A 46 -9.35 -9.12 -13.88
C GLU A 46 -10.05 -10.22 -13.05
N THR A 47 -9.30 -11.25 -12.66
CA THR A 47 -9.83 -12.35 -11.84
C THR A 47 -9.88 -11.96 -10.36
N ILE A 48 -8.81 -11.33 -9.87
CA ILE A 48 -8.68 -10.90 -8.47
C ILE A 48 -9.72 -9.82 -8.13
N PHE A 49 -9.90 -8.86 -9.04
CA PHE A 49 -10.80 -7.72 -8.91
C PHE A 49 -12.08 -7.88 -9.73
N LYS A 50 -12.54 -9.12 -9.97
CA LYS A 50 -13.75 -9.42 -10.76
C LYS A 50 -15.04 -8.71 -10.33
N ASN A 51 -15.07 -8.21 -9.09
CA ASN A 51 -16.22 -7.49 -8.51
C ASN A 51 -15.99 -5.98 -8.45
N ASP A 52 -14.81 -5.51 -8.81
CA ASP A 52 -14.39 -4.11 -8.76
C ASP A 52 -14.22 -3.62 -10.21
N SER A 53 -14.02 -2.31 -10.39
CA SER A 53 -13.77 -1.72 -11.70
C SER A 53 -12.27 -1.46 -11.88
N ILE A 54 -11.74 -1.81 -13.06
CA ILE A 54 -10.34 -1.59 -13.42
C ILE A 54 -10.30 -0.55 -14.55
N VAL A 55 -9.65 0.58 -14.30
CA VAL A 55 -9.33 1.57 -15.34
C VAL A 55 -7.87 1.35 -15.75
N LYS A 56 -7.64 1.22 -17.06
CA LYS A 56 -6.32 0.98 -17.64
C LYS A 56 -5.82 2.27 -18.28
N ILE A 57 -4.74 2.82 -17.76
CA ILE A 57 -4.03 3.97 -18.30
C ILE A 57 -2.77 3.39 -18.92
N LEU A 58 -2.77 3.22 -20.24
CA LEU A 58 -1.68 2.57 -20.95
C LEU A 58 -0.85 3.62 -21.69
N SER A 59 0.47 3.56 -21.55
CA SER A 59 1.36 4.38 -22.34
C SER A 59 1.69 3.70 -23.68
N GLU A 60 2.33 4.42 -24.59
CA GLU A 60 2.75 3.85 -25.88
C GLU A 60 3.86 2.79 -25.73
N GLY A 61 4.48 2.75 -24.54
CA GLY A 61 5.59 1.87 -24.20
C GLY A 61 6.78 1.94 -25.14
N ALA A 62 7.66 0.94 -25.08
CA ALA A 62 8.88 0.87 -25.90
C ALA A 62 8.65 0.88 -27.43
N LYS A 63 7.40 0.94 -27.90
CA LYS A 63 6.98 1.03 -29.29
C LYS A 63 6.57 2.44 -29.72
N GLY A 64 6.42 3.38 -28.78
CA GLY A 64 6.05 4.76 -29.03
C GLY A 64 7.23 5.63 -29.46
N ASP A 65 6.94 6.69 -30.21
CA ASP A 65 7.93 7.68 -30.66
C ASP A 65 8.21 8.75 -29.60
N ASN A 66 7.43 8.77 -28.51
CA ASN A 66 7.57 9.72 -27.41
C ASN A 66 8.76 9.38 -26.48
N TYR A 67 9.62 10.36 -26.25
CA TYR A 67 10.82 10.24 -25.39
C TYR A 67 10.50 10.24 -23.88
N PHE A 68 9.40 10.88 -23.49
CA PHE A 68 8.88 10.85 -22.12
C PHE A 68 7.64 9.95 -22.10
N GLN A 69 7.77 8.77 -21.50
CA GLN A 69 6.67 7.84 -21.38
C GLN A 69 6.38 7.59 -19.92
N ASP A 70 5.11 7.79 -19.56
CA ASP A 70 4.61 7.38 -18.26
C ASP A 70 4.50 5.85 -18.20
N ASP A 71 4.49 5.31 -16.98
CA ASP A 71 4.24 3.89 -16.79
C ASP A 71 2.78 3.54 -17.07
N ASP A 72 2.53 2.29 -17.45
CA ASP A 72 1.19 1.74 -17.43
C ASP A 72 0.64 1.74 -16.00
N GLU A 73 -0.59 2.19 -15.81
CA GLU A 73 -1.29 2.16 -14.54
C GLU A 73 -2.63 1.44 -14.64
N TYR A 74 -2.90 0.61 -13.64
CA TYR A 74 -4.16 -0.10 -13.46
C TYR A 74 -4.79 0.40 -12.17
N GLU A 75 -5.78 1.28 -12.31
CA GLU A 75 -6.51 1.86 -11.18
C GLU A 75 -7.69 0.98 -10.81
N ILE A 76 -7.76 0.60 -9.53
CA ILE A 76 -8.78 -0.30 -9.00
C ILE A 76 -9.80 0.52 -8.19
N TYR A 77 -11.06 0.42 -8.56
CA TYR A 77 -12.17 1.11 -7.92
C TYR A 77 -13.20 0.13 -7.35
N GLU A 78 -13.60 0.31 -6.09
CA GLU A 78 -14.70 -0.46 -5.49
C GLU A 78 -16.04 -0.04 -6.12
N LYS A 79 -17.02 -0.94 -6.09
CA LYS A 79 -18.42 -0.59 -6.40
C LYS A 79 -18.85 0.63 -5.58
N GLY A 80 -19.18 1.72 -6.27
CA GLY A 80 -19.43 3.03 -5.65
C GLY A 80 -18.38 4.09 -5.99
N GLY A 81 -17.32 3.74 -6.73
CA GLY A 81 -16.36 4.68 -7.32
C GLY A 81 -15.20 5.08 -6.41
N LYS A 82 -15.00 4.38 -5.28
CA LYS A 82 -13.88 4.67 -4.38
C LYS A 82 -12.59 4.06 -4.93
N HIS A 83 -11.56 4.87 -5.16
CA HIS A 83 -10.24 4.42 -5.61
C HIS A 83 -9.54 3.66 -4.48
N LEU A 84 -9.19 2.39 -4.73
CA LEU A 84 -8.55 1.50 -3.78
C LEU A 84 -7.03 1.50 -3.94
N LEU A 85 -6.57 1.18 -5.15
CA LEU A 85 -5.18 0.88 -5.46
C LEU A 85 -4.85 1.40 -6.86
N THR A 86 -3.63 1.90 -7.06
CA THR A 86 -3.03 2.07 -8.40
C THR A 86 -1.89 1.08 -8.52
N ILE A 87 -1.92 0.25 -9.55
CA ILE A 87 -0.97 -0.84 -9.76
C ILE A 87 -0.14 -0.54 -11.00
N THR A 88 1.18 -0.62 -10.87
CA THR A 88 2.12 -0.41 -11.97
C THR A 88 2.83 -1.74 -12.27
N PRO A 89 2.84 -2.22 -13.53
CA PRO A 89 3.57 -3.44 -13.90
C PRO A 89 5.08 -3.19 -14.02
N LYS A 90 5.87 -4.27 -14.07
CA LYS A 90 7.30 -4.19 -14.36
C LYS A 90 7.56 -3.87 -15.82
N GLU A 91 6.82 -4.51 -16.72
CA GLU A 91 6.91 -4.33 -18.17
C GLU A 91 5.60 -3.75 -18.69
N GLN A 92 5.70 -2.65 -19.45
CA GLN A 92 4.56 -1.98 -20.06
C GLN A 92 3.99 -2.83 -21.21
N LEU A 93 2.67 -2.79 -21.38
CA LEU A 93 1.92 -3.50 -22.42
C LEU A 93 2.12 -5.04 -22.44
N ASP A 94 2.61 -5.63 -21.35
CA ASP A 94 2.76 -7.08 -21.18
C ASP A 94 1.84 -7.62 -20.08
N SER A 95 0.78 -8.30 -20.51
CA SER A 95 -0.20 -8.91 -19.62
C SER A 95 0.36 -10.03 -18.72
N THR A 96 1.49 -10.63 -19.09
CA THR A 96 2.17 -11.67 -18.29
C THR A 96 3.18 -11.09 -17.32
N SER A 97 3.45 -9.78 -17.41
CA SER A 97 4.37 -9.09 -16.50
C SER A 97 3.85 -9.13 -15.07
N THR A 98 4.79 -9.23 -14.13
CA THR A 98 4.50 -9.12 -12.70
C THR A 98 4.40 -7.65 -12.29
N LEU A 99 3.84 -7.41 -11.11
CA LEU A 99 3.65 -6.06 -10.60
C LEU A 99 4.99 -5.47 -10.10
N LYS A 100 5.24 -4.19 -10.40
CA LYS A 100 6.39 -3.41 -9.90
C LYS A 100 6.06 -2.75 -8.58
N SER A 101 4.91 -2.11 -8.48
CA SER A 101 4.50 -1.37 -7.29
C SER A 101 2.99 -1.28 -7.19
N ILE A 102 2.54 -1.05 -5.96
CA ILE A 102 1.14 -0.85 -5.62
C ILE A 102 1.05 0.37 -4.73
N LYS A 103 0.40 1.43 -5.22
CA LYS A 103 0.05 2.61 -4.44
C LYS A 103 -1.30 2.37 -3.76
N ILE A 104 -1.35 2.62 -2.46
CA ILE A 104 -2.55 2.46 -1.63
C ILE A 104 -3.28 3.80 -1.54
N LEU A 105 -4.58 3.80 -1.85
CA LEU A 105 -5.44 4.99 -1.81
C LEU A 105 -6.63 4.85 -0.83
N ASP A 106 -6.78 3.69 -0.19
CA ASP A 106 -7.85 3.43 0.77
C ASP A 106 -7.29 3.07 2.16
N GLU A 107 -7.76 3.79 3.18
CA GLU A 107 -7.33 3.62 4.59
C GLU A 107 -7.61 2.25 5.21
N ARG A 108 -8.49 1.44 4.60
CA ARG A 108 -8.76 0.08 5.08
C ARG A 108 -7.54 -0.82 4.95
N PHE A 109 -6.67 -0.54 3.97
CA PHE A 109 -5.42 -1.26 3.78
C PHE A 109 -4.46 -0.95 4.92
N LYS A 110 -4.08 -1.97 5.68
CA LYS A 110 -3.22 -1.80 6.85
C LYS A 110 -2.26 -2.94 7.07
N THR A 111 -1.13 -2.63 7.68
CA THR A 111 -0.15 -3.64 8.11
C THR A 111 -0.59 -4.34 9.39
N ALA A 112 0.16 -5.37 9.79
CA ALA A 112 -0.02 -6.02 11.09
C ALA A 112 0.17 -5.06 12.28
N SER A 113 1.03 -4.05 12.13
CA SER A 113 1.22 -2.98 13.13
C SER A 113 0.13 -1.90 13.08
N GLY A 114 -0.79 -1.96 12.11
CA GLY A 114 -1.91 -1.02 11.96
C GLY A 114 -1.61 0.19 11.08
N LEU A 115 -0.40 0.31 10.55
CA LEU A 115 0.00 1.38 9.62
C LEU A 115 -0.91 1.40 8.40
N ASN A 116 -1.49 2.56 8.12
CA ASN A 116 -2.35 2.81 6.95
C ASN A 116 -2.22 4.26 6.48
N LEU A 117 -2.99 4.66 5.46
CA LEU A 117 -2.90 6.00 4.84
C LEU A 117 -3.21 7.17 5.80
N LYS A 118 -3.93 6.92 6.90
CA LYS A 118 -4.24 7.94 7.92
C LYS A 118 -3.21 8.02 9.05
N SER A 119 -2.19 7.17 9.04
CA SER A 119 -1.17 7.18 10.08
C SER A 119 -0.36 8.47 10.06
N THR A 120 0.13 8.83 11.24
CA THR A 120 1.03 9.97 11.48
C THR A 120 2.50 9.55 11.40
N PHE A 121 3.40 10.52 11.29
CA PHE A 121 4.83 10.24 11.32
C PHE A 121 5.29 9.54 12.60
N GLU A 122 4.76 9.93 13.76
CA GLU A 122 5.04 9.28 15.04
C GLU A 122 4.72 7.79 14.99
N GLU A 123 3.53 7.43 14.51
CA GLU A 123 3.10 6.04 14.39
C GLU A 123 3.97 5.23 13.42
N ILE A 124 4.40 5.84 12.30
CA ILE A 124 5.34 5.20 11.36
C ILE A 124 6.67 4.94 12.07
N ASN A 125 7.22 5.97 12.71
CA ASN A 125 8.54 5.94 13.32
C ASN A 125 8.61 4.99 14.52
N ALA A 126 7.54 4.86 15.29
CA ALA A 126 7.46 3.97 16.44
C ALA A 126 7.39 2.48 16.04
N ASN A 127 6.82 2.17 14.88
CA ASN A 127 6.49 0.80 14.48
C ASN A 127 7.31 0.26 13.29
N ASN A 128 8.21 1.05 12.71
CA ASN A 128 8.98 0.65 11.53
C ASN A 128 10.39 1.24 11.57
N ILE A 129 11.35 0.55 10.97
CA ILE A 129 12.69 1.07 10.73
C ILE A 129 12.67 1.95 9.48
N ILE A 130 12.89 3.26 9.65
CA ILE A 130 13.09 4.21 8.55
C ILE A 130 14.58 4.24 8.21
N ASN A 131 14.94 3.63 7.08
CA ASN A 131 16.33 3.49 6.66
C ASN A 131 16.89 4.76 6.00
N LYS A 132 16.02 5.46 5.27
CA LYS A 132 16.41 6.62 4.47
C LYS A 132 15.27 7.61 4.39
N VAL A 133 15.63 8.89 4.40
CA VAL A 133 14.77 9.99 4.02
C VAL A 133 15.35 10.64 2.78
N GLU A 134 14.56 10.76 1.73
CA GLU A 134 14.90 11.51 0.52
C GLU A 134 13.95 12.67 0.33
N THR A 135 14.47 13.81 -0.11
CA THR A 135 13.67 15.01 -0.33
C THR A 135 13.49 15.23 -1.82
N SER A 136 12.24 15.34 -2.26
CA SER A 136 11.87 15.76 -3.60
C SER A 136 11.54 17.26 -3.61
N PHE A 137 10.99 17.76 -4.72
CA PHE A 137 10.53 19.14 -4.81
C PHE A 137 9.41 19.47 -3.79
N SER A 138 8.45 18.56 -3.62
CA SER A 138 7.22 18.76 -2.83
C SER A 138 7.03 17.76 -1.68
N SER A 139 7.92 16.80 -1.49
CA SER A 139 7.77 15.78 -0.44
C SER A 139 9.09 15.36 0.22
N ALA A 140 8.96 14.77 1.40
CA ALA A 140 9.97 13.92 2.01
C ALA A 140 9.51 12.45 1.93
N SER A 141 10.30 11.60 1.27
CA SER A 141 10.03 10.17 1.10
C SER A 141 10.80 9.37 2.14
N LEU A 142 10.07 8.57 2.92
CA LEU A 142 10.57 7.63 3.92
C LEU A 142 10.61 6.23 3.31
N PHE A 143 11.76 5.56 3.42
CA PHE A 143 11.94 4.19 2.96
C PHE A 143 11.89 3.22 4.14
N LEU A 144 10.97 2.25 4.06
CA LEU A 144 10.72 1.24 5.10
C LEU A 144 11.15 -0.14 4.57
N ASP A 145 12.31 -0.65 5.00
CA ASP A 145 12.87 -1.91 4.50
C ASP A 145 12.01 -3.15 4.84
N GLU A 146 11.38 -3.13 6.01
CA GLU A 146 10.57 -4.25 6.52
C GLU A 146 9.33 -4.50 5.65
N LEU A 147 8.79 -3.44 5.03
CA LEU A 147 7.64 -3.52 4.13
C LEU A 147 8.05 -3.45 2.65
N ASN A 148 9.30 -3.10 2.36
CA ASN A 148 9.74 -2.66 1.03
C ASN A 148 8.82 -1.54 0.51
N ALA A 149 8.66 -0.49 1.33
CA ALA A 149 7.67 0.55 1.09
C ALA A 149 8.28 1.94 1.05
N THR A 150 7.61 2.83 0.31
CA THR A 150 7.87 4.27 0.32
C THR A 150 6.65 4.99 0.85
N ILE A 151 6.85 5.85 1.84
CA ILE A 151 5.83 6.76 2.35
C ILE A 151 6.28 8.18 2.03
N ALA A 152 5.45 8.97 1.35
CA ALA A 152 5.72 10.38 1.17
C ALA A 152 4.95 11.22 2.18
N ILE A 153 5.61 12.24 2.75
CA ILE A 153 5.01 13.31 3.55
C ILE A 153 5.14 14.60 2.75
N ASP A 154 4.08 15.39 2.69
CA ASP A 154 4.11 16.68 2.00
C ASP A 154 5.03 17.67 2.74
N LYS A 155 5.78 18.50 2.00
CA LYS A 155 6.61 19.54 2.63
C LYS A 155 5.79 20.59 3.37
N GLU A 156 4.55 20.83 2.95
CA GLU A 156 3.65 21.72 3.66
C GLU A 156 3.40 21.25 5.09
N GLU A 157 3.31 19.93 5.31
CA GLU A 157 3.18 19.32 6.65
C GLU A 157 4.44 19.52 7.51
N LEU A 158 5.58 19.82 6.89
CA LEU A 158 6.85 20.12 7.55
C LEU A 158 7.02 21.62 7.86
N GLY A 159 6.07 22.47 7.46
CA GLY A 159 6.22 23.92 7.51
C GLY A 159 7.23 24.47 6.51
N ILE A 160 7.61 23.68 5.49
CA ILE A 160 8.57 24.06 4.45
C ILE A 160 7.79 24.45 3.21
N LYS A 161 8.02 25.66 2.68
CA LYS A 161 7.41 26.08 1.42
C LYS A 161 7.82 25.13 0.29
N GLU A 162 6.86 24.80 -0.58
CA GLU A 162 7.15 24.11 -1.84
C GLU A 162 8.27 24.85 -2.60
N ASN A 163 9.11 24.09 -3.31
CA ASN A 163 10.27 24.58 -4.09
C ASN A 163 11.55 24.85 -3.29
N ASN A 164 11.54 24.67 -1.96
CA ASN A 164 12.77 24.70 -1.17
C ASN A 164 13.53 23.36 -1.31
N MET A 165 14.73 23.38 -1.91
CA MET A 165 15.60 22.20 -2.08
C MET A 165 16.34 21.78 -0.79
N GLN A 166 16.01 22.37 0.35
CA GLN A 166 16.52 21.96 1.64
C GLN A 166 16.26 20.47 1.88
N LYS A 167 17.33 19.74 2.18
CA LYS A 167 17.23 18.34 2.61
C LYS A 167 16.50 18.29 3.95
N VAL A 168 15.52 17.42 4.03
CA VAL A 168 14.76 17.11 5.24
C VAL A 168 15.43 15.92 5.92
N SER A 169 15.83 16.08 7.18
CA SER A 169 16.23 14.94 8.02
C SER A 169 15.03 14.39 8.78
N LYS A 170 15.17 13.15 9.26
CA LYS A 170 14.10 12.46 9.99
C LYS A 170 13.63 13.24 11.22
N GLU A 171 14.55 13.90 11.92
CA GLU A 171 14.32 14.65 13.16
C GLU A 171 13.56 15.96 12.92
N GLN A 172 13.48 16.42 11.67
CA GLN A 172 12.77 17.64 11.28
C GLN A 172 11.31 17.38 10.92
N ILE A 173 10.90 16.11 10.87
CA ILE A 173 9.53 15.75 10.50
C ILE A 173 8.66 15.83 11.77
N PRO A 174 7.61 16.66 11.79
CA PRO A 174 6.71 16.74 12.93
C PRO A 174 5.99 15.41 13.16
N ASP A 175 5.81 15.04 14.43
CA ASP A 175 5.13 13.80 14.84
C ASP A 175 3.74 13.64 14.23
N LEU A 176 2.98 14.74 14.14
CA LEU A 176 1.61 14.77 13.60
C LEU A 176 1.55 14.88 12.07
N ALA A 177 2.68 14.95 11.37
CA ALA A 177 2.70 15.08 9.92
C ALA A 177 2.00 13.88 9.26
N LYS A 178 1.13 14.17 8.30
CA LYS A 178 0.32 13.15 7.62
C LYS A 178 0.99 12.58 6.37
N ILE A 179 0.60 11.36 6.06
CA ILE A 179 1.02 10.68 4.83
C ILE A 179 0.31 11.30 3.62
N LYS A 180 1.09 11.63 2.59
CA LYS A 180 0.64 11.99 1.25
C LYS A 180 0.44 10.77 0.35
N SER A 181 1.35 9.80 0.43
CA SER A 181 1.25 8.55 -0.34
C SER A 181 1.90 7.37 0.38
N PHE A 182 1.38 6.17 0.10
CA PHE A 182 1.91 4.91 0.62
C PHE A 182 2.02 3.90 -0.53
N ILE A 183 3.25 3.50 -0.85
CA ILE A 183 3.56 2.64 -1.98
C ILE A 183 4.31 1.41 -1.49
N ILE A 184 3.87 0.22 -1.89
CA ILE A 184 4.58 -1.05 -1.68
C ILE A 184 5.26 -1.45 -2.98
N TRP A 185 6.54 -1.80 -2.91
CA TRP A 185 7.34 -2.24 -4.06
C TRP A 185 7.44 -3.76 -4.09
N PHE A 186 7.21 -4.34 -5.27
CA PHE A 186 7.32 -5.77 -5.55
C PHE A 186 8.59 -5.99 -6.37
N ASN A 187 9.63 -6.51 -5.72
CA ASN A 187 10.92 -6.80 -6.36
C ASN A 187 10.84 -8.00 -7.30
#